data_AF-A0A9X7JK03-F1
#
_entry.id   AF-A0A9X7JK03-F1
#
_cell.length_a   1.000
_cell.length_b   1.000
_cell.length_c   1.000
_cell.angle_alpha   90.00
_cell.angle_beta   90.00
_cell.angle_gamma   90.00
#
_symmetry.space_group_name_H-M   'P 1'
#
loop_
_entity.id
_entity.type
_entity.pdbx_description
1 polymer ?
#
loop_
_entity_poly.entity_id
_entity_poly.type
_entity_poly.pdbx_seq_one_letter_code
_entity_poly.pdbx_strand_id
1 'polypeptide(L)'
;PAPVSAYGRSKLAGEDALHRAGPRLPAVTVRPPIVYGPGDRHFLPRLAAAARTGLLPAVGPRGPRHYSLLHVDDLCRALLAAAQHGRPGAVHHVGDGVEHLWSDIGADVATALGRRPPRVVHLPAPLALAAARALGRTGMLNPDKIGEARHPSWTTAPGTLPGFTPRITWPDGLRTTPSPALLDIRSSP
;
A
#
# COMPACT_ATOMS: atom_id res chain seq x y z
N PRO A 1 7.16 -7.61 -15.49
CA PRO A 1 6.94 -7.64 -14.02
C PRO A 1 7.34 -9.00 -13.42
N ALA A 2 7.85 -9.00 -12.18
CA ALA A 2 8.34 -10.21 -11.49
C ALA A 2 7.67 -10.33 -10.09
N PRO A 3 6.40 -10.78 -10.02
CA PRO A 3 5.66 -10.83 -8.76
C PRO A 3 6.26 -11.85 -7.78
N VAL A 4 6.51 -11.41 -6.55
CA VAL A 4 7.09 -12.23 -5.49
C VAL A 4 6.04 -12.99 -4.66
N SER A 5 4.75 -12.77 -4.93
CA SER A 5 3.63 -13.35 -4.17
C SER A 5 2.61 -14.08 -5.05
N ALA A 6 1.86 -15.02 -4.49
CA ALA A 6 0.78 -15.74 -5.13
C ALA A 6 -0.35 -14.80 -5.52
N TYR A 7 -0.67 -13.82 -4.66
CA TYR A 7 -1.58 -12.73 -5.01
C TYR A 7 -1.08 -11.96 -6.24
N GLY A 8 0.19 -11.53 -6.24
CA GLY A 8 0.79 -10.83 -7.37
C GLY A 8 0.80 -11.65 -8.66
N ARG A 9 1.13 -12.95 -8.57
CA ARG A 9 1.08 -13.89 -9.71
C ARG A 9 -0.34 -14.04 -10.24
N SER A 10 -1.34 -14.14 -9.35
CA SER A 10 -2.76 -14.22 -9.74
C SER A 10 -3.21 -12.94 -10.47
N LYS A 11 -2.80 -11.76 -10.00
CA LYS A 11 -3.09 -10.50 -10.69
C LYS A 11 -2.41 -10.41 -12.05
N LEU A 12 -1.12 -10.77 -12.15
CA LEU A 12 -0.41 -10.81 -13.43
C LEU A 12 -1.06 -11.78 -14.43
N ALA A 13 -1.46 -12.97 -13.97
CA ALA A 13 -2.16 -13.93 -14.83
C ALA A 13 -3.49 -13.37 -15.39
N GLY A 14 -4.20 -12.54 -14.61
CA GLY A 14 -5.37 -11.80 -15.06
C GLY A 14 -5.04 -10.76 -16.13
N GLU A 15 -3.97 -9.98 -15.92
CA GLU A 15 -3.47 -9.02 -16.93
C GLU A 15 -3.10 -9.73 -18.23
N ASP A 16 -2.40 -10.87 -18.15
CA ASP A 16 -2.03 -11.66 -19.33
C ASP A 16 -3.25 -12.23 -20.05
N ALA A 17 -4.30 -12.62 -19.31
CA ALA A 17 -5.55 -13.09 -19.90
C ALA A 17 -6.28 -11.98 -20.66
N LEU A 18 -6.31 -10.76 -20.11
CA LEU A 18 -6.84 -9.58 -20.80
C LEU A 18 -6.03 -9.27 -22.06
N HIS A 19 -4.69 -9.32 -21.97
CA HIS A 19 -3.83 -9.10 -23.11
C HIS A 19 -4.06 -10.13 -24.24
N ARG A 20 -4.21 -11.41 -23.90
CA ARG A 20 -4.52 -12.48 -24.87
C ARG A 20 -5.91 -12.34 -25.50
N ALA A 21 -6.90 -11.82 -24.76
CA ALA A 21 -8.22 -11.55 -25.31
C ALA A 21 -8.18 -10.46 -26.40
N GLY A 22 -7.24 -9.51 -26.28
CA GLY A 22 -6.93 -8.53 -27.30
C GLY A 22 -8.17 -7.70 -27.69
N PRO A 23 -8.41 -7.47 -28.98
CA PRO A 23 -9.55 -6.66 -29.45
C PRO A 23 -10.93 -7.20 -29.07
N ARG A 24 -11.05 -8.48 -28.68
CA ARG A 24 -12.33 -9.08 -28.26
C ARG A 24 -12.81 -8.55 -26.91
N LEU A 25 -11.88 -8.07 -26.08
CA LEU A 25 -12.16 -7.46 -24.80
C LEU A 25 -11.19 -6.28 -24.59
N PRO A 26 -11.48 -5.11 -25.19
CA PRO A 26 -10.65 -3.93 -25.01
C PRO A 26 -10.59 -3.54 -23.53
N ALA A 27 -9.39 -3.60 -22.96
CA ALA A 27 -9.18 -3.36 -21.54
C ALA A 27 -7.99 -2.44 -21.30
N VAL A 28 -8.02 -1.72 -20.18
CA VAL A 28 -6.92 -0.88 -19.68
C VAL A 28 -6.53 -1.40 -18.31
N THR A 29 -5.24 -1.59 -18.07
CA THR A 29 -4.73 -2.07 -16.79
C THR A 29 -4.24 -0.89 -15.97
N VAL A 30 -4.78 -0.72 -14.76
CA VAL A 30 -4.30 0.27 -13.78
C VAL A 30 -3.61 -0.46 -12.62
N ARG A 31 -2.37 -0.07 -12.32
CA ARG A 31 -1.54 -0.65 -11.27
C ARG A 31 -1.27 0.38 -10.16
N PRO A 32 -2.11 0.41 -9.11
CA PRO A 32 -1.86 1.24 -7.95
C PRO A 32 -0.83 0.60 -7.00
N PRO A 33 -0.15 1.40 -6.16
CA PRO A 33 0.71 0.92 -5.09
C PRO A 33 -0.16 0.63 -3.86
N ILE A 34 0.34 0.87 -2.64
CA ILE A 34 -0.47 0.79 -1.43
C ILE A 34 -1.56 1.86 -1.49
N VAL A 35 -2.81 1.42 -1.43
CA VAL A 35 -3.98 2.28 -1.40
C VAL A 35 -4.44 2.41 0.05
N TYR A 36 -4.65 3.65 0.49
CA TYR A 36 -5.14 3.97 1.83
C TYR A 36 -6.31 4.95 1.76
N GLY A 37 -7.08 5.06 2.84
CA GLY A 37 -8.20 5.99 2.93
C GLY A 37 -9.37 5.41 3.74
N PRO A 38 -10.55 6.07 3.68
CA PRO A 38 -11.76 5.57 4.33
C PRO A 38 -12.03 4.10 3.98
N GLY A 39 -12.32 3.28 4.98
CA GLY A 39 -12.60 1.85 4.79
C GLY A 39 -11.37 0.93 4.73
N ASP A 40 -10.15 1.46 4.83
CA ASP A 40 -8.94 0.65 4.93
C ASP A 40 -8.94 -0.22 6.20
N ARG A 41 -8.96 -1.54 6.01
CA ARG A 41 -8.99 -2.56 7.08
C ARG A 41 -7.62 -3.13 7.44
N HIS A 42 -6.56 -2.67 6.77
CA HIS A 42 -5.30 -3.39 6.72
C HIS A 42 -4.07 -2.48 6.91
N PHE A 43 -3.93 -1.39 6.17
CA PHE A 43 -2.70 -0.61 6.18
C PHE A 43 -2.67 0.39 7.35
N LEU A 44 -3.57 1.38 7.36
CA LEU A 44 -3.68 2.36 8.43
C LEU A 44 -3.95 1.74 9.82
N PRO A 45 -4.84 0.73 9.98
CA PRO A 45 -5.04 0.12 11.29
C PRO A 45 -3.78 -0.51 11.89
N ARG A 46 -2.87 -1.02 11.06
CA ARG A 46 -1.62 -1.62 11.52
C ARG A 46 -0.58 -0.58 11.89
N LEU A 47 -0.47 0.50 11.12
CA LEU A 47 0.38 1.63 11.47
C LEU A 47 -0.09 2.27 12.77
N ALA A 48 -1.40 2.41 12.97
CA ALA A 48 -1.96 2.88 14.23
C ALA A 48 -1.66 1.92 15.40
N ALA A 49 -1.74 0.60 15.18
CA ALA A 49 -1.34 -0.38 16.20
C ALA A 49 0.17 -0.28 16.53
N ALA A 50 1.03 -0.11 15.52
CA ALA A 50 2.46 0.09 15.69
C ALA A 50 2.78 1.39 16.44
N ALA A 51 2.05 2.47 16.16
CA ALA A 51 2.16 3.73 16.89
C ALA A 51 1.75 3.58 18.37
N ARG A 52 0.70 2.79 18.66
CA ARG A 52 0.27 2.50 20.04
C ARG A 52 1.27 1.64 20.82
N THR A 53 1.90 0.66 20.18
CA THR A 53 2.92 -0.19 20.82
C THR A 53 4.31 0.44 20.84
N GLY A 54 4.53 1.48 20.05
CA GLY A 54 5.85 2.11 19.85
C GLY A 54 6.82 1.27 19.02
N LEU A 55 6.36 0.18 18.39
CA LEU A 55 7.17 -0.75 17.62
C LEU A 55 6.63 -0.86 16.20
N LEU A 56 7.46 -0.56 15.21
CA LEU A 56 7.14 -0.68 13.78
C LEU A 56 7.89 -1.88 13.17
N PRO A 57 7.21 -3.01 12.91
CA PRO A 57 7.84 -4.18 12.33
C PRO A 57 8.38 -3.91 10.92
N ALA A 58 9.60 -4.40 10.63
CA ALA A 58 10.16 -4.49 9.29
C ALA A 58 10.74 -5.90 9.08
N VAL A 59 10.24 -6.64 8.08
CA VAL A 59 10.65 -8.04 7.86
C VAL A 59 11.64 -8.12 6.70
N GLY A 60 12.74 -8.88 6.88
CA GLY A 60 13.75 -9.08 5.82
C GLY A 60 14.99 -8.20 5.98
N PRO A 61 15.75 -7.94 4.90
CA PRO A 61 17.06 -7.29 4.98
C PRO A 61 16.99 -5.89 5.62
N ARG A 62 18.06 -5.50 6.31
CA ARG A 62 18.19 -4.15 6.88
C ARG A 62 18.45 -3.13 5.77
N GLY A 63 18.03 -1.89 5.99
CA GLY A 63 18.21 -0.79 5.04
C GLY A 63 16.95 0.07 4.90
N PRO A 64 17.06 1.22 4.20
CA PRO A 64 15.93 2.07 3.88
C PRO A 64 14.94 1.31 2.98
N ARG A 65 13.65 1.50 3.23
CA ARG A 65 12.56 0.84 2.50
C ARG A 65 11.58 1.88 2.03
N HIS A 66 11.46 2.00 0.72
CA HIS A 66 10.62 3.01 0.09
C HIS A 66 9.30 2.40 -0.36
N TYR A 67 8.24 3.18 -0.22
CA TYR A 67 6.88 2.81 -0.57
C TYR A 67 6.23 3.95 -1.35
N SER A 68 5.56 3.63 -2.46
CA SER A 68 4.62 4.56 -3.07
C SER A 68 3.25 4.39 -2.42
N LEU A 69 2.52 5.49 -2.28
CA LEU A 69 1.18 5.51 -1.68
C LEU A 69 0.19 6.13 -2.66
N LEU A 70 -1.10 5.85 -2.46
CA LEU A 70 -2.18 6.53 -3.17
C LEU A 70 -3.44 6.58 -2.29
N HIS A 71 -4.04 7.75 -2.18
CA HIS A 71 -5.34 7.87 -1.50
C HIS A 71 -6.43 7.19 -2.35
N VAL A 72 -7.42 6.56 -1.72
CA VAL A 72 -8.51 5.84 -2.41
C VAL A 72 -9.31 6.74 -3.36
N ASP A 73 -9.55 8.00 -2.99
CA ASP A 73 -10.25 8.94 -3.89
C ASP A 73 -9.42 9.32 -5.12
N ASP A 74 -8.09 9.34 -4.99
CA ASP A 74 -7.18 9.48 -6.13
C ASP A 74 -7.22 8.24 -7.01
N LEU A 75 -7.28 7.03 -6.43
CA LEU A 75 -7.48 5.82 -7.21
C LEU A 75 -8.82 5.84 -7.96
N CYS A 76 -9.91 6.27 -7.33
CA CYS A 76 -11.19 6.42 -8.01
C CYS A 76 -11.09 7.39 -9.19
N ARG A 77 -10.43 8.54 -9.02
CA ARG A 77 -10.18 9.50 -10.10
C ARG A 77 -9.30 8.91 -11.21
N ALA A 78 -8.29 8.12 -10.86
CA ALA A 78 -7.48 7.41 -11.84
C ALA A 78 -8.29 6.39 -12.64
N LEU A 79 -9.16 5.60 -11.99
CA LEU A 79 -10.00 4.63 -12.69
C LEU A 79 -10.98 5.32 -13.65
N LEU A 80 -11.56 6.45 -13.25
CA LEU A 80 -12.42 7.27 -14.12
C LEU A 80 -11.64 7.84 -15.31
N ALA A 81 -10.43 8.38 -15.08
CA ALA A 81 -9.56 8.87 -16.15
C ALA A 81 -9.13 7.74 -17.10
N ALA A 82 -8.85 6.54 -16.59
CA ALA A 82 -8.53 5.38 -17.41
C ALA A 82 -9.72 4.93 -18.27
N ALA A 83 -10.94 5.01 -17.75
CA ALA A 83 -12.14 4.72 -18.54
C ALA A 83 -12.38 5.74 -19.66
N GLN A 84 -11.99 7.01 -19.47
CA GLN A 84 -12.21 8.09 -20.43
C GLN A 84 -11.08 8.26 -21.45
N HIS A 85 -9.84 8.09 -21.01
CA HIS A 85 -8.64 8.45 -21.78
C HIS A 85 -7.67 7.28 -21.99
N GLY A 86 -7.93 6.13 -21.36
CA GLY A 86 -7.10 4.95 -21.49
C GLY A 86 -7.17 4.35 -22.88
N ARG A 87 -6.04 3.82 -23.36
CA ARG A 87 -5.96 3.12 -24.64
C ARG A 87 -6.04 1.62 -24.40
N PRO A 88 -6.85 0.86 -25.16
CA PRO A 88 -6.89 -0.59 -25.04
C PRO A 88 -5.48 -1.22 -25.11
N GLY A 89 -5.21 -2.15 -24.19
CA GLY A 89 -3.92 -2.81 -24.03
C GLY A 89 -2.87 -1.99 -23.26
N ALA A 90 -3.16 -0.72 -22.91
CA ALA A 90 -2.24 0.09 -22.13
C ALA A 90 -2.21 -0.34 -20.65
N VAL A 91 -1.03 -0.22 -20.06
CA VAL A 91 -0.78 -0.44 -18.64
C VAL A 91 -0.31 0.88 -18.04
N HIS A 92 -1.04 1.36 -17.03
CA HIS A 92 -0.73 2.60 -16.34
C HIS A 92 -0.41 2.32 -14.88
N HIS A 93 0.76 2.76 -14.43
CA HIS A 93 1.03 2.90 -13.00
C HIS A 93 0.46 4.23 -12.51
N VAL A 94 -0.06 4.25 -11.30
CA VAL A 94 -0.63 5.45 -10.66
C VAL A 94 -0.12 5.53 -9.23
N GLY A 95 0.16 6.71 -8.71
CA GLY A 95 0.68 6.93 -7.36
C GLY A 95 0.59 8.41 -7.02
N ASP A 96 0.89 8.77 -5.78
CA ASP A 96 0.92 10.17 -5.32
C ASP A 96 2.15 10.95 -5.83
N GLY A 97 3.09 10.26 -6.49
CA GLY A 97 4.29 10.84 -7.08
C GLY A 97 5.47 10.94 -6.12
N VAL A 98 5.36 10.38 -4.91
CA VAL A 98 6.38 10.45 -3.87
C VAL A 98 6.79 9.05 -3.42
N GLU A 99 8.09 8.87 -3.17
CA GLU A 99 8.61 7.69 -2.48
C GLU A 99 8.75 7.98 -0.99
N HIS A 100 8.02 7.23 -0.18
CA HIS A 100 7.97 7.42 1.27
C HIS A 100 8.81 6.37 1.98
N LEU A 101 9.66 6.79 2.93
CA LEU A 101 10.38 5.85 3.78
C LEU A 101 9.42 5.19 4.77
N TRP A 102 9.62 3.89 5.03
CA TRP A 102 8.83 3.13 6.00
C TRP A 102 8.84 3.75 7.41
N SER A 103 10.00 4.26 7.83
CA SER A 103 10.15 4.98 9.10
C SER A 103 9.25 6.21 9.16
N ASP A 104 9.18 6.95 8.05
CA ASP A 104 8.50 8.23 7.97
C ASP A 104 6.99 8.01 7.93
N ILE A 105 6.52 7.02 7.16
CA ILE A 105 5.13 6.56 7.19
C ILE A 105 4.68 6.23 8.63
N GLY A 106 5.50 5.49 9.38
CA GLY A 106 5.19 5.14 10.76
C GLY A 106 5.20 6.34 11.71
N ALA A 107 6.15 7.26 11.51
CA ALA A 107 6.26 8.49 12.28
C ALA A 107 5.10 9.46 12.02
N ASP A 108 4.66 9.57 10.76
CA ASP A 108 3.55 10.43 10.34
C ASP A 108 2.22 9.95 10.93
N VAL A 109 1.97 8.63 10.89
CA VAL A 109 0.77 8.06 11.54
C VAL A 109 0.82 8.23 13.05
N ALA A 110 1.99 8.06 13.68
CA ALA A 110 2.13 8.30 15.11
C ALA A 110 1.89 9.76 15.48
N THR A 111 2.43 10.69 14.69
CA THR A 111 2.20 12.13 14.84
C THR A 111 0.72 12.48 14.70
N ALA A 112 0.05 11.94 13.68
CA ALA A 112 -1.39 12.12 13.51
C ALA A 112 -2.16 11.67 14.76
N LEU A 113 -1.75 10.57 15.39
CA LEU A 113 -2.36 10.02 16.62
C LEU A 113 -1.91 10.70 17.93
N GLY A 114 -1.09 11.75 17.88
CA GLY A 114 -0.54 12.39 19.08
C GLY A 114 0.43 11.50 19.86
N ARG A 115 1.13 10.58 19.18
CA ARG A 115 2.07 9.62 19.77
C ARG A 115 3.50 9.89 19.32
N ARG A 116 4.45 9.36 20.08
CA ARG A 116 5.87 9.39 19.70
C ARG A 116 6.12 8.45 18.51
N PRO A 117 7.05 8.79 17.59
CA PRO A 117 7.41 7.91 16.49
C PRO A 117 7.83 6.51 16.98
N PRO A 118 7.29 5.43 16.38
CA PRO A 118 7.65 4.06 16.77
C PRO A 118 9.07 3.72 16.31
N ARG A 119 9.74 2.86 17.07
CA ARG A 119 11.05 2.32 16.69
C ARG A 119 10.87 1.24 15.64
N VAL A 120 11.66 1.31 14.56
CA VAL A 120 11.70 0.25 13.55
C VAL A 120 12.37 -0.99 14.16
N VAL A 121 11.65 -2.11 14.19
CA VAL A 121 12.15 -3.39 14.69
C VAL A 121 12.29 -4.36 13.52
N HIS A 122 13.53 -4.76 13.26
CA HIS A 122 13.83 -5.73 12.21
C HIS A 122 13.57 -7.15 12.70
N LEU A 123 12.63 -7.83 12.05
CA LEU A 123 12.28 -9.23 12.33
C LEU A 123 12.86 -10.14 11.24
N PRO A 124 13.74 -11.09 11.60
CA PRO A 124 14.11 -12.19 10.72
C PRO A 124 12.86 -12.93 10.22
N ALA A 125 12.82 -13.23 8.91
CA ALA A 125 11.66 -13.87 8.28
C ALA A 125 11.20 -15.18 8.96
N PRO A 126 12.10 -16.07 9.45
CA PRO A 126 11.68 -17.27 10.18
C PRO A 126 10.93 -16.96 11.48
N LEU A 127 11.37 -15.92 12.21
CA LEU A 127 10.72 -15.49 13.45
C LEU A 127 9.36 -14.85 13.19
N ALA A 128 9.25 -14.05 12.13
CA ALA A 128 7.96 -13.50 11.69
C ALA A 128 6.96 -14.61 11.35
N LEU A 129 7.41 -15.68 10.66
CA LEU A 129 6.57 -16.83 10.32
C LEU A 129 6.18 -17.67 11.54
N ALA A 130 7.09 -17.86 12.50
CA ALA A 130 6.82 -18.57 13.74
C ALA A 130 5.77 -17.83 14.58
N ALA A 131 5.94 -16.52 14.77
CA ALA A 131 4.98 -15.67 15.48
C ALA A 131 3.60 -15.69 14.81
N ALA A 132 3.57 -15.68 13.47
CA ALA A 132 2.34 -15.77 12.71
C ALA A 132 1.51 -17.02 12.99
N ARG A 133 2.20 -18.17 12.96
CA ARG A 133 1.61 -19.49 13.20
C ARG A 133 1.11 -19.62 14.62
N ALA A 134 1.91 -19.17 15.59
CA ALA A 134 1.55 -19.20 17.01
C ALA A 134 0.32 -18.33 17.32
N LEU A 135 0.17 -17.19 16.65
CA LEU A 135 -0.95 -16.28 16.86
C LEU A 135 -2.23 -16.65 16.08
N GLY A 136 -2.24 -17.76 15.33
CA GLY A 136 -3.38 -18.16 14.50
C GLY A 136 -3.74 -17.14 13.40
N ARG A 137 -2.84 -16.18 13.11
CA ARG A 137 -3.09 -15.06 12.19
C ARG A 137 -2.75 -15.46 10.77
N THR A 138 -3.62 -16.24 10.15
CA THR A 138 -3.47 -16.76 8.77
C THR A 138 -3.68 -15.71 7.67
N GLY A 139 -4.33 -14.59 7.97
CA GLY A 139 -4.72 -13.61 6.95
C GLY A 139 -3.53 -12.84 6.33
N MET A 140 -2.67 -12.25 7.15
CA MET A 140 -1.64 -11.32 6.67
C MET A 140 -0.22 -11.58 7.19
N LEU A 141 -0.06 -12.57 8.07
CA LEU A 141 1.25 -13.12 8.41
C LEU A 141 1.39 -14.50 7.75
N ASN A 142 1.09 -14.58 6.46
CA ASN A 142 1.28 -15.81 5.69
C ASN A 142 2.65 -15.76 4.97
N PRO A 143 3.15 -16.92 4.47
CA PRO A 143 4.41 -16.97 3.73
C PRO A 143 4.45 -15.98 2.56
N ASP A 144 3.30 -15.71 1.95
CA ASP A 144 3.16 -14.79 0.81
C ASP A 144 3.46 -13.34 1.21
N LYS A 145 2.86 -12.88 2.31
CA LYS A 145 3.05 -11.53 2.87
C LYS A 145 4.42 -11.34 3.49
N ILE A 146 5.02 -12.40 4.03
CA ILE A 146 6.42 -12.38 4.46
C ILE A 146 7.35 -12.29 3.24
N GLY A 147 7.03 -13.00 2.16
CA GLY A 147 7.72 -12.86 0.88
C GLY A 147 7.65 -11.43 0.34
N GLU A 148 6.46 -10.82 0.38
CA GLU A 148 6.28 -9.42 -0.02
C GLU A 148 7.08 -8.47 0.88
N ALA A 149 7.00 -8.64 2.19
CA ALA A 149 7.71 -7.79 3.14
C ALA A 149 9.24 -7.87 3.01
N ARG A 150 9.79 -8.97 2.49
CA ARG A 150 11.23 -9.12 2.24
C ARG A 150 11.73 -8.32 1.03
N HIS A 151 10.84 -7.87 0.15
CA HIS A 151 11.24 -7.05 -0.98
C HIS A 151 11.78 -5.68 -0.49
N PRO A 152 12.88 -5.17 -1.07
CA PRO A 152 13.56 -3.98 -0.54
C PRO A 152 12.71 -2.71 -0.61
N SER A 153 11.98 -2.49 -1.72
CA SER A 153 11.10 -1.33 -1.91
C SER A 153 9.84 -1.72 -2.67
N TRP A 154 8.74 -1.02 -2.41
CA TRP A 154 7.46 -1.15 -3.09
C TRP A 154 7.08 0.18 -3.71
N THR A 155 7.82 0.56 -4.76
CA THR A 155 7.62 1.83 -5.46
C THR A 155 6.96 1.59 -6.82
N THR A 156 6.23 2.60 -7.26
CA THR A 156 5.56 2.61 -8.56
C THR A 156 6.35 3.50 -9.51
N ALA A 157 6.46 3.11 -10.79
CA ALA A 157 7.07 3.98 -11.80
C ALA A 157 6.26 5.28 -11.94
N PRO A 158 6.88 6.42 -12.33
CA PRO A 158 6.17 7.68 -12.53
C PRO A 158 4.90 7.49 -13.36
N GLY A 159 3.77 8.01 -12.87
CA GLY A 159 2.46 7.72 -13.44
C GLY A 159 2.32 8.21 -14.87
N THR A 160 1.79 7.37 -15.76
CA THR A 160 1.68 7.65 -17.20
C THR A 160 0.23 7.80 -17.67
N LEU A 161 -0.73 7.89 -16.75
CA LEU A 161 -2.15 7.89 -17.09
C LEU A 161 -2.61 9.28 -17.57
N PRO A 162 -3.03 9.44 -18.85
CA PRO A 162 -3.52 10.72 -19.34
C PRO A 162 -4.76 11.20 -18.60
N GLY A 163 -4.84 12.50 -18.33
CA GLY A 163 -5.96 13.11 -17.62
C GLY A 163 -5.99 12.84 -16.10
N PHE A 164 -4.97 12.16 -15.56
CA PHE A 164 -4.85 11.91 -14.13
C PHE A 164 -3.64 12.64 -13.53
N THR A 165 -3.89 13.33 -12.41
CA THR A 165 -2.85 13.87 -11.53
C THR A 165 -3.34 13.67 -10.10
N PRO A 166 -2.51 13.13 -9.20
CA PRO A 166 -2.91 12.95 -7.81
C PRO A 166 -3.22 14.32 -7.19
N ARG A 167 -4.27 14.40 -6.36
CA ARG A 167 -4.65 15.66 -5.68
C ARG A 167 -4.54 15.58 -4.16
N ILE A 168 -4.52 14.38 -3.59
CA ILE A 168 -4.46 14.17 -2.15
C ILE A 168 -3.06 13.70 -1.81
N THR A 169 -2.34 14.57 -1.11
CA THR A 169 -1.01 14.25 -0.57
C THR A 169 -1.14 13.28 0.59
N TRP A 170 -0.05 12.58 0.93
CA TRP A 170 -0.01 11.72 2.12
C TRP A 170 -0.43 12.44 3.42
N PRO A 171 0.11 13.63 3.76
CA PRO A 171 -0.33 14.36 4.94
C PRO A 171 -1.82 14.76 4.92
N ASP A 172 -2.35 15.15 3.76
CA ASP A 172 -3.75 15.55 3.63
C ASP A 172 -4.69 14.35 3.74
N GLY A 173 -4.34 13.23 3.11
CA GLY A 173 -5.09 11.99 3.19
C GLY A 173 -5.15 11.45 4.61
N LEU A 174 -4.03 11.48 5.36
CA LEU A 174 -4.03 11.11 6.78
C LEU A 174 -4.98 11.97 7.62
N ARG A 175 -4.98 13.29 7.40
CA ARG A 175 -5.83 14.24 8.14
C ARG A 175 -7.32 14.09 7.82
N THR A 176 -7.64 13.76 6.58
CA THR A 176 -9.03 13.72 6.08
C THR A 176 -9.66 12.34 6.14
N THR A 177 -8.87 11.27 6.31
CA THR A 177 -9.38 9.90 6.39
C THR A 177 -10.11 9.67 7.72
N PRO A 178 -11.45 9.44 7.70
CA PRO A 178 -12.19 9.00 8.87
C PRO A 178 -11.95 7.49 9.05
N SER A 179 -10.80 7.13 9.62
CA SER A 179 -10.49 5.75 9.98
C SER A 179 -10.73 5.56 11.47
N PRO A 180 -11.52 4.57 11.93
CA PRO A 180 -11.63 4.24 13.35
C PRO A 180 -10.28 4.05 14.04
N ALA A 181 -9.27 3.60 13.30
CA ALA A 181 -7.92 3.46 13.82
C ALA A 181 -7.23 4.82 14.08
N LEU A 182 -7.65 5.87 13.37
CA LEU A 182 -7.22 7.26 13.49
C LEU A 182 -8.21 8.13 14.30
N LEU A 183 -9.37 7.60 14.73
CA LEU A 183 -10.40 8.39 15.42
C LEU A 183 -10.08 8.73 16.89
N ASP A 184 -8.93 8.31 17.43
CA ASP A 184 -8.43 8.78 18.74
C ASP A 184 -8.05 10.29 18.74
N ILE A 185 -8.14 10.98 17.60
CA ILE A 185 -7.70 12.38 17.42
C ILE A 185 -8.79 13.40 17.82
N ARG A 186 -10.07 12.99 17.91
CA ARG A 186 -11.21 13.93 18.03
C ARG A 186 -11.89 13.94 19.40
N SER A 187 -11.24 13.44 20.45
CA SER A 187 -11.84 13.33 21.78
C SER A 187 -10.86 13.69 22.90
N SER A 188 -10.26 14.88 22.81
CA SER A 188 -9.70 15.56 23.99
C SER A 188 -10.14 17.03 23.95
N PRO A 189 -10.90 17.51 24.96
CA PRO A 189 -11.09 18.94 25.17
C PRO A 189 -9.80 19.64 25.60
#